data_AF-A0A7S4I999-F1
#
_entry.id   AF-A0A7S4I999-F1
#
_cell.length_a   1.000
_cell.length_b   1.000
_cell.length_c   1.000
_cell.angle_alpha   90.00
_cell.angle_beta   90.00
_cell.angle_gamma   90.00
#
_symmetry.space_group_name_H-M   'P 1'
#
loop_
_entity.id
_entity.type
_entity.pdbx_description
1 polymer ?
#
loop_
_entity_poly.entity_id
_entity_poly.type
_entity_poly.pdbx_seq_one_letter_code
_entity_poly.pdbx_strand_id
1 'polypeptide(L)'
;DIFGSLRCDCGPQLEAALSSIERDGWGVLLYLRGQEGRGIGLGAKIHAYSLQERGLDTLDANTELGLPVDSREYGTGAQILVDLGITDMRLISNNPKKFTGLAGYGLRVVGG
;
A
#
# COMPACT_ATOMS: atom_id res chain seq x y z
N ASP A 1 4.37 1.39 -10.29
CA ASP A 1 5.79 1.23 -9.90
C ASP A 1 6.70 0.57 -10.96
N ILE A 2 6.56 0.89 -12.26
CA ILE A 2 7.53 0.41 -13.29
C ILE A 2 8.41 1.56 -13.85
N PHE A 3 8.11 2.81 -13.51
CA PHE A 3 8.99 3.93 -13.85
C PHE A 3 9.61 4.47 -12.58
N GLY A 4 10.91 4.22 -12.42
CA GLY A 4 11.73 4.51 -11.25
C GLY A 4 11.66 5.95 -10.79
N SER A 5 10.62 6.26 -10.01
CA SER A 5 10.56 7.50 -9.27
C SER A 5 11.61 7.44 -8.17
N LEU A 6 12.71 8.16 -8.34
CA LEU A 6 13.73 8.47 -7.33
C LEU A 6 13.15 9.11 -6.05
N ARG A 7 11.84 9.42 -6.03
CA ARG A 7 11.11 9.97 -4.90
C ARG A 7 10.21 8.94 -4.18
N CYS A 8 10.17 7.67 -4.61
CA CYS A 8 9.40 6.64 -3.91
C CYS A 8 10.28 5.54 -3.28
N ASP A 9 10.04 5.27 -2.01
CA ASP A 9 10.59 4.12 -1.27
C ASP A 9 10.03 2.76 -1.75
N CYS A 10 9.18 2.77 -2.77
CA CYS A 10 8.50 1.61 -3.34
C CYS A 10 9.47 0.49 -3.75
N GLY A 11 10.58 0.84 -4.41
CA GLY A 11 11.58 -0.13 -4.89
C GLY A 11 12.33 -0.83 -3.74
N PRO A 12 12.99 -0.08 -2.85
CA PRO A 12 13.65 -0.64 -1.66
C PRO A 12 12.68 -1.46 -0.77
N GLN A 13 11.42 -1.06 -0.64
CA GLN A 13 10.41 -1.82 0.11
C GLN A 13 10.08 -3.16 -0.54
N LEU A 14 9.94 -3.19 -1.87
CA LEU A 14 9.70 -4.42 -2.61
C LEU A 14 10.88 -5.40 -2.46
N GLU A 15 12.12 -4.92 -2.64
CA GLU A 15 13.32 -5.74 -2.44
C GLU A 15 13.40 -6.28 -1.01
N ALA A 16 13.20 -5.43 0.00
CA ALA A 16 13.23 -5.86 1.40
C ALA A 16 12.17 -6.92 1.72
N ALA A 17 10.96 -6.79 1.17
CA ALA A 17 9.89 -7.79 1.34
C ALA A 17 10.27 -9.13 0.69
N LEU A 18 10.79 -9.11 -0.55
CA LEU A 18 11.22 -10.30 -1.26
C LEU A 18 12.39 -11.00 -0.54
N SER A 19 13.41 -10.26 -0.11
CA SER A 19 14.52 -10.82 0.66
C SER A 19 14.07 -11.41 2.00
N SER A 20 13.03 -10.85 2.63
CA SER A 20 12.45 -11.43 3.85
C SER A 20 11.76 -12.76 3.58
N ILE A 21 10.98 -12.84 2.50
CA ILE A 21 10.31 -14.08 2.08
C ILE A 21 11.34 -15.16 1.72
N GLU A 22 12.38 -14.78 0.98
CA GLU A 22 13.48 -15.68 0.60
C GLU A 22 14.19 -16.25 1.83
N ARG A 23 14.53 -15.40 2.80
CA ARG A 23 15.19 -15.82 4.05
C ARG A 23 14.33 -16.78 4.87
N ASP A 24 13.02 -16.55 4.91
CA ASP A 24 12.09 -17.41 5.63
C ASP A 24 11.78 -18.72 4.87
N GLY A 25 12.10 -18.77 3.57
CA GLY A 25 11.88 -19.91 2.66
C GLY A 25 10.44 -20.07 2.18
N TRP A 26 9.51 -19.25 2.70
CA TRP A 26 8.10 -19.24 2.33
C TRP A 26 7.47 -17.87 2.66
N GLY A 27 6.44 -17.50 1.91
CA GLY A 27 5.71 -16.26 2.14
C GLY A 27 4.89 -15.85 0.91
N VAL A 28 4.07 -14.83 1.08
CA VAL A 28 3.21 -14.28 0.02
C VAL A 28 3.50 -12.79 -0.13
N LEU A 29 3.77 -12.36 -1.36
CA LEU A 29 3.81 -10.96 -1.73
C LEU A 29 2.53 -10.61 -2.48
N LEU A 30 1.69 -9.75 -1.88
CA LEU A 30 0.51 -9.21 -2.56
C LEU A 30 0.82 -7.88 -3.22
N TYR A 31 0.83 -7.89 -4.56
CA TYR A 31 1.00 -6.70 -5.37
C TYR A 31 -0.36 -6.18 -5.86
N LEU A 32 -0.97 -5.28 -5.08
CA LEU A 32 -2.24 -4.64 -5.42
C LEU A 32 -2.03 -3.47 -6.38
N ARG A 33 -2.58 -3.57 -7.59
CA ARG A 33 -2.56 -2.47 -8.58
C ARG A 33 -3.68 -1.46 -8.31
N GLY A 34 -3.59 -0.27 -8.89
CA GLY A 34 -4.63 0.77 -8.79
C GLY A 34 -4.63 1.53 -7.47
N GLN A 35 -3.55 1.40 -6.68
CA GLN A 35 -3.37 2.04 -5.38
C GLN A 35 -2.51 3.31 -5.49
N GLU A 36 -2.10 3.68 -6.71
CA GLU A 36 -1.26 4.83 -7.01
C GLU A 36 -1.87 6.13 -6.47
N GLY A 37 -1.04 6.99 -5.88
CA GLY A 37 -1.47 8.28 -5.35
C GLY A 37 -2.39 8.19 -4.12
N ARG A 38 -2.41 7.06 -3.41
CA ARG A 38 -3.44 6.75 -2.38
C ARG A 38 -4.82 6.46 -3.00
N GLY A 39 -4.85 5.78 -4.14
CA GLY A 39 -6.09 5.34 -4.80
C GLY A 39 -6.73 6.38 -5.73
N ILE A 40 -6.16 7.59 -5.83
CA ILE A 40 -6.62 8.64 -6.76
C ILE A 40 -6.12 8.43 -8.19
N GLY A 41 -5.18 7.50 -8.39
CA GLY A 41 -4.58 7.19 -9.68
C GLY A 41 -3.42 8.13 -10.06
N LEU A 42 -2.72 7.77 -11.14
CA LEU A 42 -1.47 8.43 -11.55
C LEU A 42 -1.69 9.87 -12.04
N GLY A 43 -2.76 10.13 -12.80
CA GLY A 43 -3.03 11.47 -13.34
C GLY A 43 -3.28 12.50 -12.24
N ALA A 44 -4.13 12.15 -11.27
CA ALA A 44 -4.39 12.99 -10.10
C ALA A 44 -3.14 13.17 -9.23
N LYS A 45 -2.30 12.13 -9.09
CA LYS A 45 -1.00 12.23 -8.40
C LYS A 45 -0.06 13.24 -9.06
N ILE A 46 0.03 13.24 -10.39
CA ILE A 46 0.86 14.21 -11.14
C ILE A 46 0.33 15.63 -10.91
N HIS A 47 -0.99 15.80 -10.88
CA HIS A 47 -1.60 17.11 -10.62
C HIS A 47 -1.35 17.59 -9.18
N ALA A 48 -1.41 16.69 -8.19
CA ALA A 48 -1.07 17.02 -6.81
C ALA A 48 0.41 17.43 -6.65
N TYR A 49 1.32 16.87 -7.46
CA TYR A 49 2.73 17.26 -7.44
C TYR A 49 2.97 18.71 -7.85
N SER A 50 2.22 19.24 -8.83
CA SER A 50 2.39 20.64 -9.23
C SER A 50 2.01 21.61 -8.11
N LEU A 51 1.06 21.24 -7.25
CA LEU A 51 0.70 22.00 -6.06
C LEU A 51 1.72 21.84 -4.92
N GLN A 52 2.27 20.64 -4.75
CA GLN A 52 3.32 20.40 -3.75
C GLN A 52 4.61 21.17 -4.05
N GLU A 53 4.96 21.31 -5.34
CA GLU A 53 6.10 22.15 -5.75
C GLU A 53 5.88 23.64 -5.45
N ARG A 54 4.64 24.06 -5.21
CA ARG A 54 4.27 25.40 -4.75
C ARG A 54 4.24 25.52 -3.21
N GLY A 55 4.63 24.47 -2.50
CA GLY A 55 4.78 24.46 -1.04
C GLY A 55 3.62 23.83 -0.27
N LEU A 56 2.59 23.29 -0.94
CA LEU A 56 1.52 22.57 -0.25
C LEU A 56 2.02 21.20 0.21
N ASP A 57 1.53 20.73 1.36
CA ASP A 57 1.73 19.34 1.72
C ASP A 57 0.81 18.41 0.90
N THR A 58 0.98 17.09 1.03
CA THR A 58 0.17 16.11 0.28
C THR A 58 -1.32 16.16 0.64
N LEU A 59 -1.67 16.50 1.88
CA LEU A 59 -3.06 16.56 2.34
C LEU A 59 -3.75 17.80 1.75
N ASP A 60 -3.09 18.94 1.84
CA ASP A 60 -3.57 20.21 1.33
C ASP A 60 -3.69 20.17 -0.19
N ALA A 61 -2.69 19.61 -0.89
CA ALA A 61 -2.74 19.44 -2.34
C ALA A 61 -3.91 18.56 -2.79
N ASN A 62 -4.20 17.46 -2.09
CA ASN A 62 -5.36 16.63 -2.43
C ASN A 62 -6.68 17.37 -2.16
N THR A 63 -6.77 18.07 -1.03
CA THR A 63 -7.98 18.80 -0.62
C THR A 63 -8.30 19.95 -1.60
N GLU A 64 -7.29 20.71 -2.00
CA GLU A 64 -7.40 21.80 -3.00
C GLU A 64 -7.90 21.28 -4.35
N LEU A 65 -7.55 20.04 -4.71
CA LEU A 65 -8.00 19.38 -5.93
C LEU A 65 -9.38 18.70 -5.80
N GLY A 66 -10.05 18.81 -4.64
CA GLY A 66 -11.29 18.11 -4.35
C GLY A 66 -11.13 16.58 -4.32
N LEU A 67 -9.90 16.10 -4.10
CA LEU A 67 -9.56 14.68 -4.09
C LEU A 67 -9.62 14.11 -2.68
N PRO A 68 -10.03 12.84 -2.54
CA PRO A 68 -9.97 12.15 -1.26
C PRO A 68 -8.52 12.02 -0.76
N VAL A 69 -8.35 12.17 0.55
CA VAL A 69 -7.04 12.07 1.20
C VAL A 69 -6.45 10.66 1.09
N ASP A 70 -7.32 9.64 1.07
CA ASP A 70 -6.97 8.24 0.89
C ASP A 70 -8.19 7.43 0.41
N SER A 71 -8.13 6.87 -0.80
CA SER A 71 -9.18 6.01 -1.37
C SER A 71 -8.74 4.55 -1.51
N ARG A 72 -7.70 4.15 -0.78
CA ARG A 72 -7.17 2.80 -0.86
C ARG A 72 -8.10 1.81 -0.17
N GLU A 73 -8.61 0.87 -0.95
CA GLU A 73 -9.38 -0.28 -0.50
C GLU A 73 -8.45 -1.47 -0.29
N TYR A 74 -8.43 -2.03 0.92
CA TYR A 74 -7.61 -3.20 1.28
C TYR A 74 -8.42 -4.50 1.37
N GLY A 75 -9.75 -4.42 1.22
CA GLY A 75 -10.65 -5.58 1.29
C GLY A 75 -10.32 -6.64 0.25
N THR A 76 -9.96 -6.23 -0.97
CA THR A 76 -9.51 -7.16 -2.03
C THR A 76 -8.25 -7.93 -1.63
N GLY A 77 -7.29 -7.25 -0.98
CA GLY A 77 -6.09 -7.92 -0.46
C GLY A 77 -6.45 -8.96 0.60
N ALA A 78 -7.37 -8.65 1.50
CA ALA A 78 -7.85 -9.58 2.51
C ALA A 78 -8.54 -10.82 1.89
N GLN A 79 -9.41 -10.62 0.89
CA GLN A 79 -10.08 -11.72 0.18
C GLN A 79 -9.08 -12.64 -0.52
N ILE A 80 -8.06 -12.10 -1.18
CA ILE A 80 -7.01 -12.91 -1.80
C ILE A 80 -6.29 -13.78 -0.76
N LEU A 81 -5.98 -13.24 0.43
CA LEU A 81 -5.34 -14.03 1.50
C LEU A 81 -6.25 -15.18 1.97
N VAL A 82 -7.55 -14.92 2.13
CA VAL A 82 -8.54 -15.95 2.49
C VAL A 82 -8.63 -17.02 1.42
N ASP A 83 -8.69 -16.64 0.14
CA ASP A 83 -8.73 -17.57 -0.99
C ASP A 83 -7.47 -18.44 -1.10
N LEU A 84 -6.32 -17.90 -0.67
CA LEU A 84 -5.07 -18.66 -0.52
C LEU A 84 -5.04 -19.59 0.71
N GLY A 85 -6.09 -19.59 1.54
CA GLY A 85 -6.21 -20.41 2.74
C GLY A 85 -5.42 -19.87 3.94
N ILE A 86 -4.98 -18.61 3.90
CA ILE A 86 -4.23 -17.99 5.00
C ILE A 86 -5.20 -17.62 6.12
N THR A 87 -4.78 -17.88 7.36
CA THR A 87 -5.55 -17.58 8.57
C THR A 87 -4.69 -16.85 9.60
N ASP A 88 -3.46 -17.31 9.81
CA ASP A 88 -2.45 -16.68 10.64
C ASP A 88 -1.25 -16.23 9.80
N MET A 89 -0.79 -14.99 10.00
CA MET A 89 0.35 -14.46 9.26
C MET A 89 1.17 -13.43 10.03
N ARG A 90 2.44 -13.29 9.65
CA ARG A 90 3.27 -12.13 10.00
C ARG A 90 3.11 -11.09 8.90
N LEU A 91 2.69 -9.88 9.26
CA LEU A 91 2.41 -8.83 8.29
C LEU A 91 3.58 -7.84 8.24
N ILE A 92 4.29 -7.82 7.12
CA ILE A 92 5.32 -6.81 6.84
C ILE A 92 4.62 -5.62 6.19
N SER A 93 4.44 -4.53 6.95
CA SER A 93 3.81 -3.31 6.44
C SER A 93 4.33 -2.07 7.17
N ASN A 94 4.52 -0.98 6.42
CA ASN A 94 4.78 0.34 6.99
C ASN A 94 3.50 1.02 7.53
N ASN A 95 2.32 0.41 7.35
CA ASN A 95 1.07 0.94 7.86
C ASN A 95 0.14 -0.16 8.40
N PRO A 96 0.48 -0.78 9.54
CA PRO A 96 -0.32 -1.85 10.14
C PRO A 96 -1.74 -1.40 10.54
N LYS A 97 -1.95 -0.10 10.81
CA LYS A 97 -3.27 0.45 11.18
C LYS A 97 -4.30 0.34 10.05
N LYS A 98 -3.86 0.28 8.79
CA LYS A 98 -4.76 0.14 7.63
C LYS A 98 -5.35 -1.25 7.46
N PHE A 99 -4.84 -2.22 8.22
CA PHE A 99 -5.29 -3.60 8.23
C PHE A 99 -6.12 -3.94 9.47
N THR A 100 -6.62 -2.94 10.19
CA THR A 100 -7.50 -3.08 11.37
C THR A 100 -8.80 -3.84 11.08
N GLY A 101 -9.19 -4.00 9.81
CA GLY A 101 -10.34 -4.79 9.37
C GLY A 101 -10.07 -6.27 9.07
N LEU A 102 -8.82 -6.75 9.14
CA LEU A 102 -8.47 -8.13 8.76
C LEU A 102 -9.18 -9.20 9.59
N ALA A 103 -9.45 -8.93 10.87
CA ALA A 103 -10.18 -9.85 11.73
C ALA A 103 -11.58 -10.19 11.18
N GLY A 104 -12.23 -9.25 10.49
CA GLY A 104 -13.52 -9.49 9.84
C GLY A 104 -13.47 -10.46 8.66
N TYR A 105 -12.28 -10.72 8.13
CA TYR A 105 -12.02 -11.71 7.07
C TYR A 105 -11.48 -13.03 7.62
N GLY A 106 -11.43 -13.21 8.96
CA GLY A 106 -10.83 -14.40 9.57
C GLY A 106 -9.29 -14.43 9.54
N LEU A 107 -8.66 -13.28 9.25
CA LEU A 107 -7.21 -13.14 9.18
C LEU A 107 -6.65 -12.59 10.50
N ARG A 108 -5.67 -13.28 11.06
CA ARG A 108 -4.98 -12.92 12.30
C ARG A 108 -3.52 -12.58 12.04
N VAL A 109 -3.10 -11.42 12.57
CA VAL A 109 -1.69 -11.01 12.57
C VAL A 109 -1.04 -11.53 13.85
N VAL A 110 -0.10 -12.45 13.73
CA VAL A 110 0.55 -13.15 14.86
C VAL A 110 1.97 -12.67 15.16
N GLY A 111 2.48 -11.71 14.37
CA GLY A 111 3.80 -11.10 14.57
C GLY A 111 4.10 -10.02 13.52
N GLY A 112 5.17 -9.27 13.75
CA GLY A 112 5.69 -8.21 12.86
C GLY A 112 7.20 -8.13 12.93
#